data_AF-A0A927MT29-F1
#
_entry.id   AF-A0A927MT29-F1
#
_cell.length_a   1.000
_cell.length_b   1.000
_cell.length_c   1.000
_cell.angle_alpha   90.00
_cell.angle_beta   90.00
_cell.angle_gamma   90.00
#
_symmetry.space_group_name_H-M   'P 1'
#
loop_
_entity.id
_entity.type
_entity.pdbx_description
1 polymer ?
#
loop_
_entity_poly.entity_id
_entity_poly.type
_entity_poly.pdbx_seq_one_letter_code
_entity_poly.pdbx_strand_id
1 'polypeptide(L)'
;MATGEESRRPEAAGVEIVSGVDVSFGPQANVVSSGDYQVAAGSRSDAFYFDFDGIKNLFDTSGKRNFTAPHLGGKSPWTGVDSNSTANVFSMAIELPTAELAPKPELRIWGRCSVLRDGELIHADRAGHPSMSSFFNTDDTKEEYNASEPVNDRARWTDQFVHLLGHTGGYSRDEAIAALDEHGLLPDVLHFDPSKPAAYPNGRTFTEDVIDIRVAFLTKNEAPPTGLTPHTDTLDRFPYLGDPHPG
;
A
#
# COMPACT_ATOMS: atom_id res chain seq x y z
N MET A 1 5.48 6.14 20.69
CA MET A 1 5.88 7.14 19.70
C MET A 1 7.35 7.47 19.89
N ALA A 2 8.17 6.97 18.97
CA ALA A 2 9.58 7.31 18.88
C ALA A 2 9.78 8.47 17.89
N THR A 3 10.84 9.25 18.08
CA THR A 3 11.24 10.32 17.14
C THR A 3 12.75 10.28 16.89
N GLY A 4 13.22 10.95 15.84
CA GLY A 4 14.65 11.08 15.56
C GLY A 4 15.33 9.73 15.31
N GLU A 5 16.40 9.44 16.06
CA GLU A 5 17.14 8.18 15.92
C GLU A 5 16.38 6.98 16.49
N GLU A 6 15.52 7.17 17.49
CA GLU A 6 14.75 6.08 18.08
C GLU A 6 13.75 5.47 17.10
N SER A 7 13.16 6.28 16.20
CA SER A 7 12.18 5.80 15.23
C SER A 7 12.78 4.93 14.13
N ARG A 8 14.12 4.85 14.04
CA ARG A 8 14.82 3.96 13.12
C ARG A 8 14.96 2.54 13.66
N ARG A 9 14.83 2.36 14.98
CA ARG A 9 14.97 1.05 15.63
C ARG A 9 13.81 0.12 15.27
N PRO A 10 14.05 -1.19 15.06
CA PRO A 10 12.99 -2.15 14.78
C PRO A 10 12.09 -2.43 15.99
N GLU A 11 12.58 -2.22 17.21
CA GLU A 11 11.80 -2.37 18.44
C GLU A 11 10.76 -1.26 18.61
N ALA A 12 9.71 -1.56 19.40
CA ALA A 12 8.72 -0.57 19.83
C ALA A 12 9.32 0.42 20.85
N ALA A 13 10.13 1.36 20.37
CA ALA A 13 10.80 2.39 21.16
C ALA A 13 9.92 3.64 21.37
N GLY A 14 10.44 4.57 22.17
CA GLY A 14 9.81 5.86 22.47
C GLY A 14 8.72 5.78 23.54
N VAL A 15 7.83 6.78 23.54
CA VAL A 15 6.78 6.91 24.57
C VAL A 15 5.67 5.89 24.30
N GLU A 16 5.35 5.04 25.27
CA GLU A 16 4.22 4.11 25.16
C GLU A 16 2.88 4.86 24.98
N ILE A 17 2.11 4.50 23.95
CA ILE A 17 0.76 5.07 23.73
C ILE A 17 -0.29 4.20 24.43
N VAL A 18 -0.26 2.89 24.15
CA VAL A 18 -1.08 1.86 24.79
C VAL A 18 -0.26 0.57 24.91
N SER A 19 -0.53 -0.24 25.93
CA SER A 19 0.05 -1.58 26.09
C SER A 19 -0.94 -2.53 26.73
N GLY A 20 -0.79 -3.84 26.46
CA GLY A 20 -1.64 -4.88 27.04
C GLY A 20 -3.13 -4.77 26.67
N VAL A 21 -3.45 -4.15 25.54
CA VAL A 21 -4.82 -3.97 25.05
C VAL A 21 -5.25 -5.17 24.21
N ASP A 22 -6.46 -5.66 24.45
CA ASP A 22 -7.06 -6.75 23.68
C ASP A 22 -7.35 -6.33 22.23
N VAL A 23 -7.07 -7.24 21.30
CA VAL A 23 -7.47 -7.09 19.89
C VAL A 23 -8.90 -7.62 19.70
N SER A 24 -9.58 -7.12 18.67
CA SER A 24 -10.98 -7.49 18.38
C SER A 24 -11.09 -8.47 17.21
N PHE A 25 -11.78 -9.59 17.38
CA PHE A 25 -12.07 -10.54 16.28
C PHE A 25 -13.54 -10.55 15.85
N GLY A 26 -14.42 -9.98 16.66
CA GLY A 26 -15.85 -9.84 16.35
C GLY A 26 -16.21 -8.49 15.71
N PRO A 27 -17.49 -8.29 15.38
CA PRO A 27 -18.01 -7.05 14.79
C PRO A 27 -17.60 -5.80 15.57
N GLN A 28 -17.82 -5.81 16.88
CA GLN A 28 -17.48 -4.68 17.72
C GLN A 28 -15.96 -4.49 17.82
N ALA A 29 -15.46 -3.37 17.29
CA ALA A 29 -14.08 -2.95 17.46
C ALA A 29 -13.78 -2.62 18.93
N ASN A 30 -12.62 -3.06 19.42
CA ASN A 30 -12.07 -2.58 20.68
C ASN A 30 -11.27 -1.31 20.40
N VAL A 31 -11.87 -0.16 20.66
CA VAL A 31 -11.24 1.16 20.52
C VAL A 31 -10.73 1.60 21.89
N VAL A 32 -9.43 1.89 21.99
CA VAL A 32 -8.80 2.40 23.21
C VAL A 32 -8.29 3.81 22.98
N SER A 33 -8.56 4.69 23.94
CA SER A 33 -8.04 6.05 23.94
C SER A 33 -6.86 6.19 24.90
N SER A 34 -5.88 7.01 24.52
CA SER A 34 -4.78 7.44 25.38
C SER A 34 -4.52 8.93 25.12
N GLY A 35 -5.08 9.80 25.96
CA GLY A 35 -5.14 11.23 25.66
C GLY A 35 -5.92 11.50 24.36
N ASP A 36 -5.30 12.24 23.43
CA ASP A 36 -5.87 12.57 22.11
C ASP A 36 -5.66 11.45 21.05
N TYR A 37 -5.08 10.32 21.45
CA TYR A 37 -4.87 9.18 20.57
C TYR A 37 -6.04 8.19 20.66
N GLN A 38 -6.46 7.64 19.54
CA GLN A 38 -7.30 6.44 19.48
C GLN A 38 -6.56 5.31 18.77
N VAL A 39 -6.66 4.10 19.31
CA VAL A 39 -6.02 2.91 18.76
C VAL A 39 -7.05 1.79 18.70
N ALA A 40 -7.08 1.07 17.58
CA ALA A 40 -7.84 -0.16 17.44
C ALA A 40 -7.01 -1.16 16.63
N ALA A 41 -7.05 -2.43 17.05
CA ALA A 41 -6.45 -3.53 16.33
C ALA A 41 -7.39 -4.73 16.31
N GLY A 42 -7.47 -5.43 15.18
CA GLY A 42 -8.37 -6.56 15.06
C GLY A 42 -8.77 -6.93 13.63
N SER A 43 -9.57 -7.98 13.52
CA SER A 43 -10.20 -8.41 12.26
C SER A 43 -11.23 -7.37 11.80
N ARG A 44 -11.13 -6.96 10.54
CA ARG A 44 -12.03 -6.02 9.85
C ARG A 44 -12.29 -6.52 8.43
N SER A 45 -13.36 -6.05 7.79
CA SER A 45 -13.49 -6.27 6.34
C SER A 45 -12.33 -5.58 5.60
N ASP A 46 -11.80 -6.25 4.59
CA ASP A 46 -10.72 -5.71 3.78
C ASP A 46 -11.28 -4.75 2.72
N ALA A 47 -11.12 -3.45 2.95
CA ALA A 47 -11.60 -2.42 2.03
C ALA A 47 -10.76 -2.31 0.73
N PHE A 48 -9.72 -3.11 0.55
CA PHE A 48 -8.99 -3.19 -0.71
C PHE A 48 -9.75 -4.08 -1.69
N TYR A 49 -10.03 -3.59 -2.89
CA TYR A 49 -10.78 -4.31 -3.92
C TYR A 49 -9.98 -4.36 -5.23
N PHE A 50 -10.05 -5.49 -5.92
CA PHE A 50 -9.33 -5.72 -7.17
C PHE A 50 -9.80 -6.96 -7.93
N ASP A 51 -9.72 -6.92 -9.26
CA ASP A 51 -10.02 -8.06 -10.12
C ASP A 51 -8.74 -8.86 -10.40
N PHE A 52 -8.36 -9.74 -9.46
CA PHE A 52 -7.10 -10.50 -9.56
C PHE A 52 -7.04 -11.38 -10.81
N ASP A 53 -8.16 -12.03 -11.15
CA ASP A 53 -8.24 -12.85 -12.35
C ASP A 53 -8.13 -11.98 -13.62
N GLY A 54 -8.72 -10.80 -13.60
CA GLY A 54 -8.55 -9.79 -14.65
C GLY A 54 -7.11 -9.30 -14.79
N ILE A 55 -6.39 -9.06 -13.68
CA ILE A 55 -4.96 -8.72 -13.71
C ILE A 55 -4.14 -9.85 -14.34
N LYS A 56 -4.43 -11.11 -14.01
CA LYS A 56 -3.77 -12.28 -14.62
C LYS A 56 -4.12 -12.45 -16.10
N ASN A 57 -5.31 -12.05 -16.53
CA ASN A 57 -5.68 -12.01 -17.95
C ASN A 57 -4.97 -10.87 -18.69
N LEU A 58 -4.75 -9.74 -17.99
CA LEU A 58 -4.09 -8.57 -18.56
C LEU A 58 -2.59 -8.77 -18.69
N PHE A 59 -1.90 -9.35 -17.71
CA PHE A 59 -0.43 -9.42 -17.73
C PHE A 59 0.11 -10.85 -17.82
N ASP A 60 1.28 -10.98 -18.45
CA ASP A 60 2.10 -12.18 -18.36
C ASP A 60 2.75 -12.27 -16.96
N THR A 61 2.43 -13.35 -16.27
CA THR A 61 2.95 -13.70 -14.92
C THR A 61 3.91 -14.90 -14.95
N SER A 62 4.34 -15.33 -16.13
CA SER A 62 5.23 -16.48 -16.31
C SER A 62 6.72 -16.12 -16.18
N GLY A 63 7.53 -17.13 -15.84
CA GLY A 63 8.99 -17.02 -15.88
C GLY A 63 9.58 -16.10 -14.81
N LYS A 64 9.04 -16.13 -13.58
CA LYS A 64 9.45 -15.32 -12.42
C LYS A 64 9.26 -13.79 -12.56
N ARG A 65 8.61 -13.35 -13.62
CA ARG A 65 8.26 -11.94 -13.81
C ARG A 65 6.92 -11.67 -13.16
N ASN A 66 6.81 -10.54 -12.45
CA ASN A 66 5.52 -10.06 -11.99
C ASN A 66 4.93 -9.11 -13.03
N PHE A 67 3.75 -9.47 -13.53
CA PHE A 67 2.85 -8.60 -14.28
C PHE A 67 3.51 -7.77 -15.42
N THR A 68 4.13 -8.45 -16.38
CA THR A 68 4.80 -7.81 -17.56
C THR A 68 4.01 -8.00 -18.85
N ALA A 69 4.36 -7.27 -19.91
CA ALA A 69 3.92 -7.52 -21.30
C ALA A 69 2.39 -7.71 -21.44
N PRO A 70 1.59 -6.65 -21.21
CA PRO A 70 0.15 -6.77 -21.12
C PRO A 70 -0.48 -7.20 -22.45
N HIS A 71 -1.54 -7.99 -22.35
CA HIS A 71 -2.37 -8.52 -23.43
C HIS A 71 -3.47 -7.52 -23.79
N LEU A 72 -3.06 -6.39 -24.35
CA LEU A 72 -3.97 -5.34 -24.81
C LEU A 72 -4.50 -5.71 -26.19
N GLY A 73 -5.80 -6.00 -26.27
CA GLY A 73 -6.48 -6.44 -27.51
C GLY A 73 -7.96 -6.10 -27.49
N GLY A 74 -8.72 -6.58 -28.48
CA GLY A 74 -10.13 -6.23 -28.66
C GLY A 74 -11.11 -6.79 -27.62
N LYS A 75 -10.65 -7.58 -26.65
CA LYS A 75 -11.46 -8.16 -25.57
C LYS A 75 -10.97 -7.62 -24.23
N SER A 76 -11.90 -7.16 -23.39
CA SER A 76 -11.58 -6.72 -22.03
C SER A 76 -10.93 -7.86 -21.23
N PRO A 77 -9.84 -7.61 -20.48
CA PRO A 77 -9.23 -8.60 -19.60
C PRO A 77 -10.04 -8.82 -18.32
N TRP A 78 -10.86 -7.85 -17.92
CA TRP A 78 -11.58 -7.81 -16.65
C TRP A 78 -12.74 -8.80 -16.61
N THR A 79 -12.86 -9.48 -15.47
CA THR A 79 -13.98 -10.35 -15.12
C THR A 79 -15.12 -9.56 -14.47
N GLY A 80 -14.81 -8.41 -13.85
CA GLY A 80 -15.75 -7.62 -13.06
C GLY A 80 -16.01 -8.21 -11.67
N VAL A 81 -15.20 -9.19 -11.23
CA VAL A 81 -15.30 -9.83 -9.92
C VAL A 81 -14.24 -9.26 -9.01
N ASP A 82 -14.65 -8.66 -7.91
CA ASP A 82 -13.74 -8.27 -6.85
C ASP A 82 -13.31 -9.48 -6.01
N SER A 83 -12.00 -9.73 -6.00
CA SER A 83 -11.35 -10.85 -5.32
C SER A 83 -11.38 -10.73 -3.79
N ASN A 84 -11.65 -9.54 -3.26
CA ASN A 84 -11.65 -9.26 -1.84
C ASN A 84 -13.05 -8.98 -1.25
N SER A 85 -14.11 -9.18 -2.02
CA SER A 85 -15.49 -8.81 -1.63
C SER A 85 -16.01 -9.45 -0.33
N THR A 86 -15.37 -10.52 0.14
CA THR A 86 -15.65 -11.17 1.43
C THR A 86 -14.39 -11.41 2.25
N ALA A 87 -13.28 -10.74 1.92
CA ALA A 87 -12.00 -10.92 2.59
C ALA A 87 -11.96 -10.15 3.91
N ASN A 88 -11.31 -10.74 4.91
CA ASN A 88 -11.01 -10.08 6.17
C ASN A 88 -9.52 -9.78 6.25
N VAL A 89 -9.18 -8.65 6.86
CA VAL A 89 -7.80 -8.24 7.17
C VAL A 89 -7.66 -8.05 8.67
N PHE A 90 -6.49 -8.39 9.21
CA PHE A 90 -6.12 -7.94 10.55
C PHE A 90 -5.55 -6.52 10.46
N SER A 91 -6.33 -5.54 10.88
CA SER A 91 -5.95 -4.13 10.78
C SER A 91 -5.40 -3.57 12.09
N MET A 92 -4.53 -2.56 11.98
CA MET A 92 -4.16 -1.67 13.07
C MET A 92 -4.46 -0.24 12.60
N ALA A 93 -5.34 0.45 13.31
CA ALA A 93 -5.70 1.83 13.07
C ALA A 93 -5.23 2.70 14.24
N ILE A 94 -4.65 3.85 13.93
CA ILE A 94 -4.24 4.87 14.91
C ILE A 94 -4.76 6.21 14.42
N GLU A 95 -5.48 6.90 15.29
CA GLU A 95 -5.87 8.30 15.11
C GLU A 95 -5.12 9.14 16.14
N LEU A 96 -4.57 10.27 15.70
CA LEU A 96 -3.80 11.19 16.51
C LEU A 96 -3.86 12.61 15.92
N PRO A 97 -3.62 13.67 16.72
CA PRO A 97 -3.54 15.02 16.18
C PRO A 97 -2.40 15.15 15.16
N THR A 98 -2.69 15.70 13.97
CA THR A 98 -1.68 15.92 12.91
C THR A 98 -0.48 16.75 13.39
N ALA A 99 -0.67 17.61 14.39
CA ALA A 99 0.40 18.41 14.98
C ALA A 99 1.51 17.56 15.63
N GLU A 100 1.19 16.36 16.14
CA GLU A 100 2.18 15.41 16.72
C GLU A 100 3.18 14.92 15.68
N LEU A 101 2.77 14.86 14.40
CA LEU A 101 3.62 14.45 13.29
C LEU A 101 4.43 15.61 12.70
N ALA A 102 4.13 16.86 13.11
CA ALA A 102 4.79 18.10 12.70
C ALA A 102 5.17 18.16 11.20
N PRO A 103 4.19 17.98 10.27
CA PRO A 103 4.46 17.97 8.83
C PRO A 103 5.14 19.26 8.35
N LYS A 104 6.13 19.13 7.45
CA LYS A 104 6.86 20.28 6.87
C LYS A 104 7.33 19.99 5.43
N PRO A 105 6.61 20.42 4.37
CA PRO A 105 5.20 20.84 4.34
C PRO A 105 4.21 19.65 4.32
N GLU A 106 4.72 18.45 4.01
CA GLU A 106 3.97 17.20 3.88
C GLU A 106 4.52 16.15 4.84
N LEU A 107 3.76 15.08 5.08
CA LEU A 107 4.22 13.83 5.66
C LEU A 107 4.71 12.90 4.54
N ARG A 108 5.67 12.04 4.89
CA ARG A 108 6.12 10.92 4.06
C ARG A 108 6.02 9.65 4.88
N ILE A 109 5.14 8.76 4.45
CA ILE A 109 4.66 7.64 5.25
C ILE A 109 5.08 6.35 4.56
N TRP A 110 5.74 5.47 5.32
CA TRP A 110 5.96 4.08 4.95
C TRP A 110 5.95 3.24 6.22
N GLY A 111 5.62 1.95 6.09
CA GLY A 111 5.60 0.99 7.18
C GLY A 111 6.65 -0.10 6.99
N ARG A 112 7.19 -0.59 8.10
CA ARG A 112 8.07 -1.77 8.19
C ARG A 112 7.36 -2.86 8.97
N CYS A 113 7.36 -4.08 8.45
CA CYS A 113 7.04 -5.29 9.18
C CYS A 113 8.34 -6.01 9.58
N SER A 114 8.45 -6.38 10.86
CA SER A 114 9.60 -7.16 11.36
C SER A 114 9.12 -8.45 11.99
N VAL A 115 9.89 -9.52 11.82
CA VAL A 115 9.64 -10.83 12.42
C VAL A 115 10.77 -11.15 13.39
N LEU A 116 10.43 -11.54 14.62
CA LEU A 116 11.41 -12.01 15.58
C LEU A 116 11.94 -13.38 15.15
N ARG A 117 13.24 -13.47 14.86
CA ARG A 117 13.95 -14.72 14.53
C ARG A 117 15.24 -14.77 15.32
N ASP A 118 15.46 -15.88 16.02
CA ASP A 118 16.69 -16.12 16.81
C ASP A 118 17.04 -14.98 17.79
N GLY A 119 16.02 -14.32 18.34
CA GLY A 119 16.19 -13.21 19.29
C GLY A 119 16.39 -11.83 18.66
N GLU A 120 16.37 -11.72 17.33
CA GLU A 120 16.55 -10.48 16.57
C GLU A 120 15.29 -10.15 15.74
N LEU A 121 14.92 -8.87 15.68
CA LEU A 121 13.85 -8.40 14.79
C LEU A 121 14.39 -8.21 13.37
N ILE A 122 13.98 -9.10 12.47
CA ILE A 122 14.38 -9.07 11.07
C ILE A 122 13.34 -8.30 10.24
N HIS A 123 13.77 -7.28 9.51
CA HIS A 123 12.94 -6.56 8.55
C HIS A 123 12.49 -7.50 7.43
N ALA A 124 11.20 -7.85 7.43
CA ALA A 124 10.65 -8.88 6.55
C ALA A 124 9.81 -8.29 5.41
N ASP A 125 9.21 -7.12 5.61
CA ASP A 125 8.39 -6.46 4.62
C ASP A 125 8.30 -4.95 4.83
N ARG A 126 7.92 -4.23 3.78
CA ARG A 126 7.64 -2.79 3.82
C ARG A 126 6.50 -2.40 2.90
N ALA A 127 5.87 -1.27 3.19
CA ALA A 127 4.87 -0.68 2.31
C ALA A 127 4.91 0.85 2.33
N GLY A 128 4.94 1.47 1.15
CA GLY A 128 4.67 2.89 0.94
C GLY A 128 3.37 3.08 0.15
N HIS A 129 3.50 3.28 -1.16
CA HIS A 129 2.36 3.31 -2.07
C HIS A 129 1.73 1.92 -2.22
N PRO A 130 0.41 1.86 -2.44
CA PRO A 130 -0.26 0.61 -2.71
C PRO A 130 0.31 -0.06 -3.96
N SER A 131 0.35 -1.40 -3.92
CA SER A 131 0.69 -2.30 -5.04
C SER A 131 2.11 -2.22 -5.61
N MET A 132 2.99 -1.40 -5.03
CA MET A 132 4.37 -1.23 -5.53
C MET A 132 5.16 -2.54 -5.55
N SER A 133 5.24 -3.21 -4.40
CA SER A 133 5.97 -4.47 -4.29
C SER A 133 5.37 -5.59 -5.14
N SER A 134 4.06 -5.54 -5.41
CA SER A 134 3.36 -6.53 -6.23
C SER A 134 3.65 -6.37 -7.73
N PHE A 135 3.62 -5.14 -8.25
CA PHE A 135 3.80 -4.90 -9.69
C PHE A 135 5.24 -4.70 -10.11
N PHE A 136 6.08 -4.09 -9.28
CA PHE A 136 7.41 -3.66 -9.71
C PHE A 136 8.55 -4.61 -9.35
N ASN A 137 8.36 -5.48 -8.36
CA ASN A 137 9.39 -6.44 -7.96
C ASN A 137 9.29 -7.72 -8.77
N THR A 138 10.37 -8.48 -8.85
CA THR A 138 10.40 -9.86 -9.37
C THR A 138 10.53 -10.84 -8.20
N ASP A 139 10.31 -12.13 -8.44
CA ASP A 139 10.55 -13.15 -7.40
C ASP A 139 11.97 -13.08 -6.85
N ASP A 140 12.96 -12.79 -7.70
CA ASP A 140 14.37 -12.73 -7.32
C ASP A 140 14.74 -11.45 -6.55
N THR A 141 13.97 -10.37 -6.64
CA THR A 141 14.26 -9.07 -6.00
C THR A 141 13.32 -8.73 -4.84
N LYS A 142 12.20 -9.46 -4.70
CA LYS A 142 11.15 -9.17 -3.74
C LYS A 142 11.64 -9.16 -2.30
N GLU A 143 12.39 -10.18 -1.88
CA GLU A 143 12.90 -10.25 -0.49
C GLU A 143 13.87 -9.10 -0.18
N GLU A 144 14.74 -8.77 -1.13
CA GLU A 144 15.69 -7.67 -1.00
C GLU A 144 14.99 -6.31 -0.92
N TYR A 145 14.02 -6.07 -1.80
CA TYR A 145 13.19 -4.87 -1.75
C TYR A 145 12.47 -4.76 -0.41
N ASN A 146 11.81 -5.84 0.02
CA ASN A 146 11.00 -5.92 1.23
C ASN A 146 11.82 -5.66 2.51
N ALA A 147 13.08 -6.10 2.54
CA ALA A 147 13.98 -5.91 3.68
C ALA A 147 14.73 -4.56 3.69
N SER A 148 14.54 -3.72 2.66
CA SER A 148 15.30 -2.46 2.48
C SER A 148 14.55 -1.21 2.97
N GLU A 149 15.25 -0.11 3.22
CA GLU A 149 14.62 1.17 3.55
C GLU A 149 14.42 2.04 2.29
N PRO A 150 13.26 2.75 2.16
CA PRO A 150 12.92 3.48 0.95
C PRO A 150 13.94 4.54 0.53
N VAL A 151 14.73 5.08 1.46
CA VAL A 151 15.73 6.13 1.18
C VAL A 151 16.73 5.75 0.07
N ASN A 152 16.95 4.46 -0.15
CA ASN A 152 17.87 3.95 -1.17
C ASN A 152 17.19 3.59 -2.50
N ASP A 153 15.86 3.71 -2.58
CA ASP A 153 15.06 3.14 -3.66
C ASP A 153 15.42 3.70 -5.03
N ARG A 154 15.64 5.01 -5.11
CA ARG A 154 15.99 5.66 -6.37
C ARG A 154 17.32 5.17 -6.93
N ALA A 155 18.27 4.86 -6.06
CA ALA A 155 19.56 4.33 -6.50
C ALA A 155 19.48 2.83 -6.86
N ARG A 156 18.66 2.05 -6.14
CA ARG A 156 18.59 0.59 -6.30
C ARG A 156 17.61 0.12 -7.36
N TRP A 157 16.47 0.79 -7.50
CA TRP A 157 15.30 0.23 -8.19
C TRP A 157 14.86 1.00 -9.44
N THR A 158 15.37 2.22 -9.68
CA THR A 158 14.95 3.02 -10.85
C THR A 158 15.13 2.26 -12.17
N ASP A 159 16.26 1.59 -12.38
CA ASP A 159 16.50 0.87 -13.63
C ASP A 159 15.55 -0.31 -13.83
N GLN A 160 15.22 -1.04 -12.75
CA GLN A 160 14.24 -2.12 -12.80
C GLN A 160 12.84 -1.58 -13.13
N PHE A 161 12.44 -0.48 -12.50
CA PHE A 161 11.13 0.13 -12.72
C PHE A 161 11.01 0.69 -14.14
N VAL A 162 12.06 1.33 -14.65
CA VAL A 162 12.16 1.79 -16.04
C VAL A 162 12.05 0.61 -17.01
N HIS A 163 12.76 -0.48 -16.74
CA HIS A 163 12.71 -1.68 -17.57
C HIS A 163 11.31 -2.30 -17.60
N LEU A 164 10.62 -2.37 -16.45
CA LEU A 164 9.24 -2.81 -16.37
C LEU A 164 8.31 -1.92 -17.19
N LEU A 165 8.38 -0.60 -16.99
CA LEU A 165 7.54 0.36 -17.71
C LEU A 165 7.74 0.28 -19.23
N GLY A 166 8.97 0.04 -19.69
CA GLY A 166 9.24 -0.26 -21.09
C GLY A 166 8.46 -1.47 -21.61
N HIS A 167 8.32 -2.54 -20.81
CA HIS A 167 7.58 -3.74 -21.19
C HIS A 167 6.06 -3.60 -21.05
N THR A 168 5.57 -2.81 -20.11
CA THR A 168 4.13 -2.71 -19.81
C THR A 168 3.44 -1.63 -20.62
N GLY A 169 4.07 -0.48 -20.79
CA GLY A 169 3.46 0.68 -21.46
C GLY A 169 4.29 1.25 -22.60
N GLY A 170 5.36 0.56 -23.02
CA GLY A 170 6.25 1.08 -24.07
C GLY A 170 6.89 2.42 -23.70
N TYR A 171 7.16 2.65 -22.41
CA TYR A 171 7.89 3.83 -21.98
C TYR A 171 9.33 3.79 -22.51
N SER A 172 9.78 4.90 -23.11
CA SER A 172 11.22 5.14 -23.21
C SER A 172 11.80 5.37 -21.80
N ARG A 173 13.12 5.26 -21.66
CA ARG A 173 13.78 5.49 -20.36
C ARG A 173 13.47 6.86 -19.77
N ASP A 174 13.55 7.91 -20.57
CA ASP A 174 13.34 9.28 -20.10
C ASP A 174 11.87 9.51 -19.70
N GLU A 175 10.93 8.96 -20.48
CA GLU A 175 9.50 8.99 -20.14
C GLU A 175 9.21 8.23 -18.84
N ALA A 176 9.80 7.05 -18.65
CA ALA A 176 9.62 6.26 -17.44
C ALA A 176 10.16 7.00 -16.21
N ILE A 177 11.34 7.60 -16.28
CA ILE A 177 11.91 8.38 -15.18
C ILE A 177 11.02 9.59 -14.86
N ALA A 178 10.60 10.34 -15.90
CA ALA A 178 9.71 11.48 -15.71
C ALA A 178 8.37 11.07 -15.06
N ALA A 179 7.77 9.97 -15.50
CA ALA A 179 6.53 9.45 -14.94
C ALA A 179 6.69 8.96 -13.49
N LEU A 180 7.81 8.30 -13.15
CA LEU A 180 8.12 7.91 -11.77
C LEU A 180 8.28 9.12 -10.85
N ASP A 181 8.95 10.19 -11.33
CA ASP A 181 9.13 11.43 -10.57
C ASP A 181 7.82 12.20 -10.42
N GLU A 182 6.99 12.28 -11.47
CA GLU A 182 5.68 12.95 -11.45
C GLU A 182 4.69 12.27 -10.48
N HIS A 183 4.66 10.94 -10.50
CA HIS A 183 3.82 10.16 -9.60
C HIS A 183 4.43 9.96 -8.20
N GLY A 184 5.67 10.43 -7.98
CA GLY A 184 6.35 10.34 -6.68
C GLY A 184 6.62 8.92 -6.20
N LEU A 185 6.78 7.95 -7.12
CA LEU A 185 6.79 6.52 -6.78
C LEU A 185 8.09 6.02 -6.16
N LEU A 186 9.20 6.74 -6.38
CA LEU A 186 10.50 6.44 -5.77
C LEU A 186 11.03 7.71 -5.06
N PRO A 187 11.39 7.64 -3.77
CA PRO A 187 11.32 6.46 -2.91
C PRO A 187 9.88 6.00 -2.63
N ASP A 188 9.68 4.72 -2.31
CA ASP A 188 8.34 4.18 -2.03
C ASP A 188 7.83 4.65 -0.65
N VAL A 189 7.34 5.89 -0.62
CA VAL A 189 6.78 6.56 0.55
C VAL A 189 5.52 7.32 0.11
N LEU A 190 4.41 7.13 0.82
CA LEU A 190 3.16 7.83 0.51
C LEU A 190 3.25 9.26 1.03
N HIS A 191 2.98 10.24 0.16
CA HIS A 191 3.01 11.65 0.51
C HIS A 191 1.65 12.11 1.01
N PHE A 192 1.60 12.92 2.06
CA PHE A 192 0.36 13.52 2.54
C PHE A 192 0.56 14.95 3.05
N ASP A 193 0.03 15.90 2.31
CA ASP A 193 -0.11 17.30 2.67
C ASP A 193 -1.48 17.51 3.33
N PRO A 194 -1.53 17.75 4.66
CA PRO A 194 -2.79 17.90 5.39
C PRO A 194 -3.55 19.18 5.04
N SER A 195 -2.96 20.10 4.27
CA SER A 195 -3.65 21.30 3.78
C SER A 195 -4.49 21.04 2.51
N LYS A 196 -4.35 19.85 1.92
CA LYS A 196 -5.07 19.42 0.71
C LYS A 196 -6.05 18.30 1.04
N PRO A 197 -7.11 18.10 0.24
CA PRO A 197 -8.00 16.95 0.39
C PRO A 197 -7.22 15.63 0.39
N ALA A 198 -7.61 14.69 1.25
CA ALA A 198 -7.07 13.34 1.24
C ALA A 198 -7.65 12.57 0.03
N ALA A 199 -6.79 12.26 -0.93
CA ALA A 199 -7.07 11.47 -2.12
C ALA A 199 -5.73 11.17 -2.79
N TYR A 200 -5.56 9.99 -3.34
CA TYR A 200 -4.37 9.60 -4.09
C TYR A 200 -4.07 10.61 -5.21
N PRO A 201 -2.83 11.12 -5.32
CA PRO A 201 -1.62 10.68 -4.60
C PRO A 201 -1.35 11.40 -3.25
N ASN A 202 -2.21 12.33 -2.81
CA ASN A 202 -2.14 12.98 -1.50
C ASN A 202 -2.77 12.12 -0.40
N GLY A 203 -2.02 11.10 0.04
CA GLY A 203 -2.52 10.04 0.90
C GLY A 203 -3.37 9.06 0.09
N ARG A 204 -4.36 8.47 0.76
CA ARG A 204 -5.30 7.53 0.16
C ARG A 204 -6.54 7.41 1.04
N THR A 205 -7.71 7.26 0.44
CA THR A 205 -8.93 6.81 1.10
C THR A 205 -9.24 5.35 0.72
N PHE A 206 -10.21 4.74 1.41
CA PHE A 206 -10.65 3.38 1.08
C PHE A 206 -11.50 3.27 -0.19
N THR A 207 -11.95 4.40 -0.74
CA THR A 207 -12.87 4.43 -1.90
C THR A 207 -12.18 4.63 -3.23
N GLU A 208 -10.85 4.64 -3.25
CA GLU A 208 -10.08 4.89 -4.46
C GLU A 208 -9.62 3.59 -5.10
N ASP A 209 -9.84 3.46 -6.41
CA ASP A 209 -9.40 2.29 -7.16
C ASP A 209 -7.92 2.43 -7.51
N VAL A 210 -7.09 2.17 -6.49
CA VAL A 210 -5.64 2.28 -6.60
C VAL A 210 -5.05 1.25 -7.56
N ILE A 211 -5.77 0.15 -7.85
CA ILE A 211 -5.36 -0.84 -8.85
C ILE A 211 -5.61 -0.29 -10.25
N ASP A 212 -6.78 0.28 -10.53
CA ASP A 212 -7.04 0.95 -11.81
C ASP A 212 -6.03 2.09 -12.04
N ILE A 213 -5.76 2.92 -11.01
CA ILE A 213 -4.73 3.97 -11.09
C ILE A 213 -3.36 3.38 -11.43
N ARG A 214 -2.96 2.28 -10.78
CA ARG A 214 -1.67 1.64 -11.02
C ARG A 214 -1.58 1.00 -12.40
N VAL A 215 -2.63 0.32 -12.83
CA VAL A 215 -2.69 -0.34 -14.14
C VAL A 215 -2.67 0.70 -15.26
N ALA A 216 -3.42 1.80 -15.10
CA ALA A 216 -3.37 2.95 -16.01
C ALA A 216 -1.94 3.50 -16.12
N PHE A 217 -1.25 3.69 -15.00
CA PHE A 217 0.16 4.08 -14.99
C PHE A 217 1.06 3.08 -15.74
N LEU A 218 0.98 1.80 -15.40
CA LEU A 218 1.83 0.75 -16.00
C LEU A 218 1.64 0.65 -17.52
N THR A 219 0.42 0.90 -18.02
CA THR A 219 0.04 0.67 -19.43
C THR A 219 -0.09 1.95 -20.26
N LYS A 220 0.35 3.12 -19.77
CA LYS A 220 0.10 4.43 -20.41
C LYS A 220 -1.38 4.68 -20.74
N ASN A 221 -2.29 4.27 -19.85
CA ASN A 221 -3.75 4.34 -20.02
C ASN A 221 -4.31 3.50 -21.18
N GLU A 222 -3.56 2.54 -21.73
CA GLU A 222 -4.09 1.65 -22.78
C GLU A 222 -5.04 0.58 -22.24
N ALA A 223 -4.85 0.14 -20.99
CA ALA A 223 -5.79 -0.76 -20.34
C ALA A 223 -7.09 -0.02 -19.96
N PRO A 224 -8.28 -0.59 -20.26
CA PRO A 224 -9.53 -0.03 -19.77
C PRO A 224 -9.62 -0.15 -18.24
N PRO A 225 -10.44 0.66 -17.55
CA PRO A 225 -10.70 0.49 -16.13
C PRO A 225 -11.44 -0.83 -15.83
N THR A 226 -11.28 -1.38 -14.63
CA THR A 226 -11.96 -2.62 -14.21
C THR A 226 -13.48 -2.45 -14.10
N GLY A 227 -13.93 -1.24 -13.76
CA GLY A 227 -15.34 -0.95 -13.47
C GLY A 227 -15.81 -1.46 -12.10
N LEU A 228 -14.89 -1.89 -11.24
CA LEU A 228 -15.20 -2.20 -9.85
C LEU A 228 -15.60 -0.94 -9.09
N THR A 229 -16.40 -1.13 -8.05
CA THR A 229 -16.84 -0.05 -7.16
C THR A 229 -16.33 -0.31 -5.74
N PRO A 230 -16.05 0.75 -4.97
CA PRO A 230 -15.66 0.63 -3.56
C PRO A 230 -16.63 -0.23 -2.76
N HIS A 231 -16.10 -0.90 -1.74
CA HIS A 231 -16.93 -1.53 -0.74
C HIS A 231 -17.74 -0.48 0.04
N THR A 232 -18.96 -0.84 0.39
CA THR A 232 -19.94 0.07 1.01
C THR A 232 -20.00 -0.05 2.54
N ASP A 233 -19.16 -0.89 3.13
CA ASP A 233 -19.14 -1.23 4.55
C ASP A 233 -18.04 -0.50 5.34
N THR A 234 -17.26 0.36 4.68
CA THR A 234 -16.38 1.32 5.37
C THR A 234 -17.18 2.28 6.23
N LEU A 235 -16.55 2.79 7.31
CA LEU A 235 -17.22 3.59 8.33
C LEU A 235 -16.75 5.05 8.28
N ASP A 236 -17.64 5.97 8.63
CA ASP A 236 -17.37 7.40 8.82
C ASP A 236 -16.79 7.73 10.21
N ARG A 237 -16.52 6.70 11.01
CA ARG A 237 -15.99 6.78 12.38
C ARG A 237 -14.85 5.80 12.56
N PHE A 238 -13.94 6.12 13.46
CA PHE A 238 -12.83 5.23 13.84
C PHE A 238 -13.35 3.83 14.24
N PRO A 239 -12.75 2.71 13.75
CA PRO A 239 -11.48 2.61 13.00
C PRO A 239 -11.61 2.64 11.47
N TYR A 240 -12.70 3.22 10.94
CA TYR A 240 -12.96 3.49 9.52
C TYR A 240 -13.17 2.26 8.60
N LEU A 241 -12.82 1.06 9.06
CA LEU A 241 -13.11 -0.21 8.37
C LEU A 241 -14.37 -0.89 8.93
N GLY A 242 -15.04 -1.66 8.08
CA GLY A 242 -16.27 -2.37 8.41
C GLY A 242 -16.07 -3.54 9.37
N ASP A 243 -17.20 -4.13 9.78
CA ASP A 243 -17.21 -5.34 10.59
C ASP A 243 -16.63 -6.52 9.78
N PRO A 244 -15.85 -7.43 10.40
CA PRO A 244 -15.36 -8.61 9.69
C PRO A 244 -16.52 -9.46 9.17
N HIS A 245 -16.35 -10.00 7.96
CA HIS A 245 -17.26 -11.00 7.40
C HIS A 245 -17.25 -12.28 8.25
N PRO A 246 -18.38 -13.00 8.35
CA PRO A 246 -18.42 -14.31 8.98
C PRO A 246 -17.42 -15.27 8.33
N GLY A 247 -16.64 -15.98 9.16
CA GLY A 247 -15.73 -17.03 8.73
C GLY A 247 -16.39 -18.39 8.52
#